data_AF-A0A1T0C3L3-F1
#
_entry.id   AF-A0A1T0C3L3-F1
#
_cell.length_a   1.000
_cell.length_b   1.000
_cell.length_c   1.000
_cell.angle_alpha   90.00
_cell.angle_beta   90.00
_cell.angle_gamma   90.00
#
_symmetry.space_group_name_H-M   'P 1'
#
loop_
_entity.id
_entity.type
_entity.pdbx_description
1 polymer ?
#
loop_
_entity_poly.entity_id
_entity_poly.type
_entity_poly.pdbx_seq_one_letter_code
_entity_poly.pdbx_strand_id
1 'polypeptide(L)'
;MIDKDQIIKVQQEKIERIEQLQERLHKLSMLGLLTVKLLGLPNELEKPLKVIHDISHVIKDVLNGMDPERAIKENFSEVDEEKE
;
A
#
# COMPACT_ATOMS: atom_id res chain seq x y z
N MET A 1 -36.17 -11.27 -6.36
CA MET A 1 -35.53 -9.94 -6.52
C MET A 1 -34.20 -10.02 -5.81
N ILE A 2 -33.11 -9.60 -6.44
CA ILE A 2 -31.80 -9.55 -5.79
C ILE A 2 -31.84 -8.43 -4.74
N ASP A 3 -31.44 -8.74 -3.51
CA ASP A 3 -31.34 -7.78 -2.42
C ASP A 3 -30.09 -6.89 -2.65
N LYS A 4 -30.32 -5.70 -3.20
CA LYS A 4 -29.26 -4.74 -3.48
C LYS A 4 -28.57 -4.25 -2.21
N ASP A 5 -29.28 -4.17 -1.09
CA ASP A 5 -28.74 -3.70 0.18
C ASP A 5 -27.77 -4.72 0.75
N GLN A 6 -28.09 -6.02 0.62
CA GLN A 6 -27.19 -7.10 0.98
C GLN A 6 -25.90 -7.07 0.13
N ILE A 7 -26.00 -6.80 -1.18
CA ILE A 7 -24.83 -6.69 -2.05
C ILE A 7 -23.96 -5.50 -1.66
N ILE A 8 -24.56 -4.33 -1.42
CA ILE A 8 -23.83 -3.12 -1.00
C ILE A 8 -23.09 -3.38 0.31
N LYS A 9 -23.76 -3.99 1.30
CA LYS A 9 -23.14 -4.34 2.57
C LYS A 9 -21.93 -5.27 2.41
N VAL A 10 -22.06 -6.33 1.60
CA VAL A 10 -20.95 -7.27 1.34
C VAL A 10 -19.78 -6.59 0.62
N GLN A 11 -20.03 -5.63 -0.27
CA GLN A 11 -18.96 -4.87 -0.92
C GLN A 11 -18.30 -3.90 0.06
N GLN A 12 -19.05 -3.23 0.92
CA GLN A 12 -18.51 -2.34 1.94
C GLN A 12 -17.60 -3.10 2.92
N GLU A 13 -18.02 -4.28 3.38
CA GLU A 13 -17.19 -5.15 4.23
C GLU A 13 -15.91 -5.63 3.53
N LYS A 14 -15.88 -5.71 2.19
CA LYS A 14 -14.65 -6.00 1.44
C LYS A 14 -13.74 -4.77 1.39
N ILE A 15 -14.29 -3.59 1.13
CA ILE A 15 -13.56 -2.32 1.12
C ILE A 15 -12.89 -2.08 2.48
N GLU A 16 -13.63 -2.22 3.59
CA GLU A 16 -13.10 -2.08 4.95
C GLU A 16 -11.93 -3.04 5.24
N ARG A 17 -12.00 -4.27 4.75
CA ARG A 17 -10.89 -5.23 4.89
C ARG A 17 -9.65 -4.84 4.07
N ILE A 18 -9.85 -4.21 2.91
CA ILE A 18 -8.75 -3.70 2.08
C ILE A 18 -8.14 -2.43 2.72
N GLU A 19 -8.95 -1.55 3.32
CA GLU A 19 -8.47 -0.42 4.14
C GLU A 19 -7.62 -0.89 5.33
N GLN A 20 -8.07 -1.93 6.05
CA GLN A 20 -7.28 -2.52 7.12
C GLN A 20 -5.97 -3.15 6.62
N LEU A 21 -5.99 -3.79 5.44
CA LEU A 21 -4.76 -4.30 4.81
C LEU A 21 -3.81 -3.15 4.46
N GLN A 22 -4.32 -2.08 3.85
CA GLN A 22 -3.57 -0.88 3.51
C GLN A 22 -2.85 -0.31 4.74
N GLU A 23 -3.57 -0.09 5.84
CA GLU A 23 -2.97 0.41 7.08
C GLU A 23 -1.92 -0.54 7.66
N ARG A 24 -2.15 -1.86 7.60
CA ARG A 24 -1.20 -2.86 8.12
C ARG A 24 0.09 -2.86 7.32
N LEU A 25 0.01 -2.79 5.99
CA LEU A 25 1.19 -2.70 5.12
C LEU A 25 1.98 -1.42 5.39
N HIS A 26 1.29 -0.27 5.50
CA HIS A 26 1.92 1.01 5.82
C HIS A 26 2.63 0.99 7.18
N LYS A 27 1.98 0.46 8.22
CA LYS A 27 2.59 0.35 9.56
C LYS A 27 3.76 -0.63 9.55
N LEU A 28 3.64 -1.77 8.87
CA LEU A 28 4.69 -2.79 8.78
C LEU A 28 5.95 -2.23 8.11
N SER A 29 5.82 -1.55 6.98
CA SER A 29 6.97 -0.94 6.28
C SER A 29 7.63 0.14 7.12
N MET A 30 6.86 1.04 7.74
CA MET A 30 7.38 2.10 8.60
C MET A 30 8.14 1.54 9.82
N LEU A 31 7.58 0.53 10.50
CA LEU A 31 8.23 -0.13 11.62
C LEU A 31 9.50 -0.87 11.19
N GLY A 32 9.46 -1.53 10.03
CA GLY A 32 10.62 -2.19 9.44
C GLY A 32 11.74 -1.20 9.15
N LEU A 33 11.44 -0.09 8.49
CA LEU A 33 12.42 0.95 8.14
C LEU A 33 13.04 1.57 9.40
N LEU A 34 12.22 1.84 10.42
CA LEU A 34 12.70 2.33 11.70
C LEU A 34 13.63 1.31 12.38
N THR A 35 13.29 0.03 12.34
CA THR A 35 14.10 -1.05 12.90
C THR A 35 15.45 -1.18 12.19
N VAL A 36 15.45 -1.13 10.85
CA VAL A 36 16.69 -1.16 10.05
C VAL A 36 17.61 -0.01 10.46
N LYS A 37 17.08 1.21 10.56
CA LYS A 37 17.86 2.39 10.95
C LYS A 37 18.35 2.35 12.39
N LEU A 38 17.50 1.94 13.33
CA LEU A 38 17.83 1.93 14.76
C LEU A 38 18.88 0.87 15.11
N LEU A 39 18.81 -0.31 14.48
CA LEU A 39 19.72 -1.43 14.75
C LEU A 39 20.92 -1.47 13.81
N GLY A 40 21.03 -0.53 12.85
CA GLY A 40 22.10 -0.51 11.86
C GLY A 40 22.12 -1.76 10.98
N LEU A 41 20.96 -2.28 10.61
CA LEU A 41 20.83 -3.46 9.75
C LEU A 41 21.25 -3.14 8.30
N PRO A 42 21.53 -4.16 7.47
CA PRO A 42 21.90 -3.95 6.07
C PRO A 42 20.89 -3.08 5.31
N ASN A 43 21.37 -2.02 4.66
CA ASN A 43 20.54 -1.05 3.91
C ASN A 43 19.78 -1.69 2.74
N GLU A 44 20.23 -2.84 2.24
CA GLU A 44 19.52 -3.65 1.25
C GLU A 44 18.11 -4.07 1.70
N LEU A 45 17.83 -4.07 3.01
CA LEU A 45 16.51 -4.29 3.57
C LEU A 45 15.57 -3.09 3.40
N GLU A 46 16.09 -1.88 3.19
CA GLU A 46 15.24 -0.68 3.04
C GLU A 46 14.44 -0.71 1.74
N LYS A 47 15.03 -1.17 0.62
CA LYS A 47 14.36 -1.23 -0.69
C LYS A 47 13.04 -2.01 -0.66
N PRO A 48 13.01 -3.30 -0.23
CA PRO A 48 11.74 -4.03 -0.16
C PRO A 48 10.74 -3.42 0.83
N LEU A 49 11.20 -2.78 1.91
CA LEU A 49 10.32 -2.09 2.85
C LEU A 49 9.69 -0.82 2.25
N LYS A 50 10.46 -0.04 1.47
CA LYS A 50 9.94 1.10 0.69
C LYS A 50 8.91 0.63 -0.34
N VAL A 51 9.18 -0.45 -1.06
CA VAL A 51 8.20 -1.03 -2.00
C VAL A 51 6.89 -1.39 -1.29
N ILE A 52 6.93 -1.98 -0.09
CA ILE A 52 5.70 -2.27 0.69
C ILE A 52 4.98 -0.99 1.12
N HIS A 53 5.72 0.05 1.50
CA HIS A 53 5.17 1.38 1.79
C HIS A 53 4.46 1.97 0.57
N ASP A 54 5.07 1.90 -0.61
CA ASP A 54 4.51 2.48 -1.84
C ASP A 54 3.28 1.69 -2.31
N ILE A 55 3.30 0.35 -2.21
CA ILE A 55 2.10 -0.49 -2.43
C ILE A 55 0.96 -0.05 -1.49
N SER A 56 1.26 0.28 -0.23
CA SER A 56 0.22 0.74 0.70
C SER A 56 -0.41 2.06 0.26
N HIS A 57 0.34 2.98 -0.37
CA HIS A 57 -0.24 4.21 -0.92
C HIS A 57 -1.01 3.95 -2.22
N VAL A 58 -0.53 3.06 -3.09
CA VAL A 58 -1.30 2.63 -4.27
C VAL A 58 -2.68 2.10 -3.87
N ILE A 59 -2.75 1.24 -2.86
CA ILE A 59 -4.03 0.70 -2.38
C ILE A 59 -4.92 1.84 -1.86
N LYS A 60 -4.36 2.78 -1.09
CA LYS A 60 -5.09 3.94 -0.56
C LYS A 60 -5.66 4.80 -1.69
N ASP A 61 -4.89 5.07 -2.73
CA ASP A 61 -5.32 5.90 -3.85
C ASP A 61 -6.41 5.24 -4.66
N VAL A 62 -6.32 3.93 -4.90
CA VAL A 62 -7.39 3.15 -5.56
C VAL A 62 -8.67 3.16 -4.73
N LEU A 63 -8.58 2.99 -3.40
CA LEU A 63 -9.75 3.08 -2.51
C LEU A 63 -10.39 4.48 -2.54
N ASN A 64 -9.59 5.53 -2.75
CA ASN A 64 -10.06 6.91 -2.94
C ASN A 64 -10.63 7.18 -4.35
N GLY A 65 -10.70 6.16 -5.20
CA GLY A 65 -11.29 6.24 -6.55
C GLY A 65 -10.30 6.61 -7.66
N MET A 66 -8.99 6.57 -7.40
CA MET A 66 -7.99 6.70 -8.45
C MET A 66 -7.96 5.43 -9.33
N ASP A 67 -7.72 5.62 -10.62
CA ASP A 67 -7.43 4.50 -11.52
C ASP A 67 -6.16 3.73 -11.08
N PRO A 68 -6.16 2.38 -11.07
CA PRO A 68 -5.02 1.60 -10.61
C PRO A 68 -3.71 1.85 -11.37
N GLU A 69 -3.77 2.02 -12.69
CA GLU A 69 -2.56 2.26 -13.51
C GLU A 69 -1.95 3.62 -13.15
N ARG A 70 -2.80 4.63 -12.98
CA ARG A 70 -2.38 5.95 -12.51
C ARG A 70 -1.80 5.90 -11.09
N ALA A 71 -2.45 5.20 -10.16
CA ALA A 71 -1.99 5.06 -8.78
C ALA A 71 -0.60 4.40 -8.70
N ILE A 72 -0.38 3.35 -9.48
CA ILE A 72 0.94 2.71 -9.59
C ILE A 72 1.96 3.71 -10.13
N LYS A 73 1.65 4.39 -11.23
CA LYS A 73 2.58 5.31 -11.86
C LYS A 73 3.00 6.44 -10.93
N GLU A 74 2.07 7.04 -10.19
CA GLU A 74 2.35 8.17 -9.28
C GLU A 74 3.14 7.75 -8.03
N ASN A 75 2.96 6.51 -7.55
CA ASN A 75 3.65 6.03 -6.34
C ASN A 75 5.00 5.35 -6.63
N PHE A 76 5.20 4.80 -7.83
CA PHE A 76 6.44 4.10 -8.21
C PHE A 76 7.36 4.93 -9.11
N SER A 77 6.97 6.13 -9.54
CA SER A 77 7.78 6.97 -10.44
C SER A 77 9.16 7.38 -9.90
N GLU A 78 9.41 7.24 -8.60
CA GLU A 78 10.73 7.48 -7.99
C GLU A 78 11.62 6.22 -7.96
N VAL A 79 11.11 5.04 -8.31
CA VAL A 79 11.89 3.78 -8.32
C VAL A 79 12.75 3.65 -9.58
N ASP A 80 12.45 4.42 -10.64
CA ASP A 80 13.17 4.42 -11.92
C ASP A 80 14.42 5.34 -11.96
N GLU A 81 14.77 6.01 -10.86
CA GLU A 81 15.95 6.90 -10.77
C GLU A 81 17.24 6.23 -10.27
N GLU A 82 17.32 4.89 -10.23
CA GLU A 82 18.62 4.19 -10.18
C GLU A 82 19.06 3.82 -11.61
N LYS A 83 19.46 4.83 -12.39
CA LYS A 83 20.45 4.62 -13.46
C LYS A 83 21.83 4.63 -12.81
N GLU A 84 22.50 3.48 -12.86
CA GLU A 84 23.95 3.36 -12.59
C GLU A 84 24.78 4.43 -13.30
#